data_AF-A0AAU7P093-F1
#
_entry.id   AF-A0AAU7P093-F1
#
_cell.length_a   1.000
_cell.length_b   1.000
_cell.length_c   1.000
_cell.angle_alpha   90.00
_cell.angle_beta   90.00
_cell.angle_gamma   90.00
#
_symmetry.space_group_name_H-M   'P 1'
#
loop_
_entity.id
_entity.type
_entity.pdbx_description
1 polymer ?
#
loop_
_entity_poly.entity_id
_entity_poly.type
_entity_poly.pdbx_seq_one_letter_code
_entity_poly.pdbx_strand_id
1 'polypeptide(L)'
;MKKRIDTSSLDGVIELPEPPQKKDCTRVTFKLPKASTKAMQEQMILNDYGFREKTKWIIEALELFLDNERTPYRKQMIIDCEGLRNKDSQHTILLPNDLWRRAWHESISAALFGANHEPPDYIDPSVPLVIMAAVIRRITVERLEFCTFSDSAT
;
A
#
# COMPACT_ATOMS: atom_id res chain seq x y z
N MET A 1 17.18 57.95 30.62
CA MET A 1 17.59 56.80 29.79
C MET A 1 16.41 55.86 29.64
N LYS A 2 15.83 55.77 28.43
CA LYS A 2 15.07 54.63 27.85
C LYS A 2 14.54 55.12 26.51
N LYS A 3 15.32 54.87 25.44
CA LYS A 3 14.85 55.02 24.07
C LYS A 3 13.69 54.02 23.90
N ARG A 4 12.52 54.50 23.45
CA ARG A 4 11.47 53.63 22.95
C ARG A 4 12.03 52.97 21.69
N ILE A 5 12.11 51.64 21.71
CA ILE A 5 12.36 50.85 20.51
C ILE A 5 11.01 50.76 19.82
N ASP A 6 10.89 51.41 18.67
CA ASP A 6 9.81 51.18 17.73
C ASP A 6 9.91 49.73 17.25
N THR A 7 8.90 48.91 17.54
CA THR A 7 8.81 47.52 17.09
C THR A 7 8.13 47.40 15.72
N SER A 8 8.12 48.47 14.93
CA SER A 8 7.42 48.54 13.63
C SER A 8 8.18 47.87 12.46
N SER A 9 9.09 46.93 12.72
CA SER A 9 9.92 46.37 11.64
C SER A 9 10.33 44.90 11.80
N LEU A 10 9.45 44.04 12.30
CA LEU A 10 9.64 42.57 12.23
C LEU A 10 8.38 41.82 11.76
N ASP A 11 7.61 42.41 10.85
CA ASP A 11 6.53 41.67 10.16
C ASP A 11 7.04 41.07 8.85
N GLY A 12 8.15 40.36 8.96
CA GLY A 12 8.52 39.33 8.00
C GLY A 12 8.13 37.98 8.59
N VAL A 13 6.82 37.73 8.76
CA VAL A 13 6.33 36.37 8.97
C VAL A 13 6.79 35.61 7.73
N ILE A 14 7.86 34.82 7.89
CA ILE A 14 8.23 33.84 6.88
C ILE A 14 7.05 32.87 6.87
N GLU A 15 6.11 33.09 5.96
CA GLU A 15 5.10 32.11 5.61
C GLU A 15 5.85 30.91 5.04
N LEU A 16 6.19 29.97 5.91
CA LEU A 16 6.63 28.66 5.49
C LEU A 16 5.55 28.15 4.54
N PRO A 17 5.91 27.69 3.32
CA PRO A 17 4.92 27.12 2.43
C PRO A 17 4.16 26.07 3.22
N GLU A 18 2.82 26.13 3.18
CA GLU A 18 2.00 25.12 3.82
C GLU A 18 2.57 23.76 3.40
N PRO A 19 2.96 22.88 4.35
CA PRO A 19 3.49 21.58 4.00
C PRO A 19 2.48 20.94 3.06
N PRO A 20 2.89 20.41 1.88
CA PRO A 20 1.99 20.05 0.81
C PRO A 20 0.84 19.26 1.41
N GLN A 21 -0.29 19.95 1.58
CA GLN A 21 -1.42 19.37 2.26
C GLN A 21 -1.74 18.13 1.44
N LYS A 22 -1.98 17.02 2.13
CA LYS A 22 -2.45 15.73 1.60
C LYS A 22 -3.83 15.89 0.95
N LYS A 23 -3.99 16.86 0.04
CA LYS A 23 -5.20 17.08 -0.71
C LYS A 23 -5.43 15.78 -1.48
N ASP A 24 -6.58 15.18 -1.22
CA ASP A 24 -7.05 13.95 -1.84
C ASP A 24 -6.33 12.64 -1.49
N CYS A 25 -5.73 12.53 -0.30
CA CYS A 25 -5.16 11.27 0.19
C CYS A 25 -5.80 10.81 1.52
N THR A 26 -6.11 9.51 1.60
CA THR A 26 -6.57 8.84 2.82
C THR A 26 -5.40 8.07 3.47
N ARG A 27 -5.22 8.25 4.79
CA ARG A 27 -4.23 7.48 5.55
C ARG A 27 -4.78 6.07 5.79
N VAL A 28 -4.08 5.05 5.30
CA VAL A 28 -4.47 3.65 5.50
C VAL A 28 -3.37 2.92 6.27
N THR A 29 -3.79 2.13 7.25
CA THR A 29 -2.91 1.23 8.01
C THR A 29 -3.29 -0.20 7.70
N PHE A 30 -2.31 -1.02 7.39
CA PHE A 30 -2.49 -2.44 7.09
C PHE A 30 -1.40 -3.27 7.78
N LYS A 31 -1.62 -4.59 7.84
CA LYS A 31 -0.70 -5.52 8.48
C LYS A 31 -0.23 -6.58 7.49
N LEU A 32 1.01 -7.04 7.65
CA LEU A 32 1.63 -8.09 6.87
C LEU A 32 2.27 -9.13 7.80
N PRO A 33 2.42 -10.39 7.35
CA PRO A 33 3.34 -11.32 7.96
C PRO A 33 4.76 -10.74 7.98
N LYS A 34 5.53 -11.04 9.03
CA LYS A 34 6.94 -10.56 9.16
C LYS A 34 7.80 -11.02 7.98
N ALA A 35 7.61 -12.27 7.54
CA ALA A 35 8.31 -12.81 6.37
C ALA A 35 8.01 -12.02 5.09
N SER A 36 6.74 -11.67 4.86
CA SER A 36 6.33 -10.84 3.72
C SER A 36 6.88 -9.41 3.82
N THR A 37 6.98 -8.85 5.02
CA THR A 37 7.62 -7.53 5.21
C THR A 37 9.10 -7.56 4.86
N LYS A 38 9.83 -8.60 5.27
CA LYS A 38 11.24 -8.77 4.91
C LYS A 38 11.39 -8.90 3.38
N ALA A 39 10.56 -9.73 2.75
CA ALA A 39 10.58 -9.92 1.31
C ALA A 39 10.24 -8.64 0.54
N MET A 40 9.27 -7.86 1.01
CA MET A 40 8.95 -6.53 0.45
C MET A 40 10.17 -5.60 0.50
N GLN A 41 10.86 -5.54 1.63
CA GLN A 41 12.05 -4.69 1.79
C GLN A 41 13.20 -5.14 0.88
N GLU A 42 13.43 -6.44 0.77
CA GLU A 42 14.42 -7.01 -0.16
C GLU A 42 14.09 -6.64 -1.61
N GLN A 43 12.84 -6.81 -2.04
CA GLN A 43 12.41 -6.45 -3.40
C GLN A 43 12.46 -4.95 -3.67
N MET A 44 12.13 -4.11 -2.70
CA MET A 44 12.30 -2.67 -2.83
C MET A 44 13.76 -2.31 -3.11
N ILE A 45 14.70 -2.90 -2.37
CA ILE A 45 16.14 -2.66 -2.57
C ILE A 45 16.59 -3.16 -3.95
N LEU A 46 16.14 -4.35 -4.37
CA LEU A 46 16.52 -4.93 -5.67
C LEU A 46 16.03 -4.11 -6.86
N ASN A 47 14.88 -3.45 -6.72
CA ASN A 47 14.29 -2.62 -7.77
C ASN A 47 14.63 -1.12 -7.61
N ASP A 48 15.71 -0.79 -6.89
CA ASP A 48 16.21 0.57 -6.67
C ASP A 48 15.22 1.54 -6.00
N TYR A 49 14.25 1.05 -5.23
CA TYR A 49 13.39 1.90 -4.42
C TYR A 49 14.12 2.31 -3.14
N GLY A 50 14.15 3.62 -2.88
CA GLY A 50 14.70 4.15 -1.63
C GLY A 50 13.82 3.85 -0.41
N PHE A 51 14.38 3.97 0.79
CA PHE A 51 13.64 3.79 2.06
C PHE A 51 12.40 4.70 2.20
N ARG A 52 12.40 5.85 1.50
CA ARG A 52 11.27 6.80 1.49
C ARG A 52 10.21 6.48 0.44
N GLU A 53 10.47 5.54 -0.47
CA GLU A 53 9.59 5.20 -1.59
C GLU A 53 8.67 4.00 -1.32
N LYS A 54 8.59 3.53 -0.07
CA LYS A 54 7.67 2.44 0.32
C LYS A 54 6.23 2.71 -0.11
N THR A 55 5.74 3.93 0.11
CA THR A 55 4.38 4.32 -0.30
C THR A 55 4.20 4.20 -1.81
N LYS A 56 5.18 4.66 -2.60
CA LYS A 56 5.16 4.58 -4.06
C LYS A 56 5.15 3.13 -4.54
N TRP A 57 6.04 2.31 -4.00
CA TRP A 57 6.09 0.88 -4.31
C TRP A 57 4.76 0.16 -4.03
N ILE A 58 4.12 0.46 -2.89
CA ILE A 58 2.82 -0.13 -2.53
C ILE A 58 1.68 0.40 -3.42
N ILE A 59 1.69 1.69 -3.78
CA ILE A 59 0.70 2.27 -4.70
C ILE A 59 0.77 1.58 -6.06
N GLU A 60 1.96 1.44 -6.64
CA GLU A 60 2.14 0.75 -7.92
C GLU A 60 1.74 -0.73 -7.83
N ALA A 61 2.04 -1.40 -6.71
CA ALA A 61 1.59 -2.77 -6.47
C ALA A 61 0.06 -2.87 -6.50
N LEU A 62 -0.62 -1.93 -5.84
CA LEU A 62 -2.07 -1.87 -5.77
C LEU A 62 -2.71 -1.52 -7.12
N GLU A 63 -2.13 -0.58 -7.88
CA GLU A 63 -2.60 -0.22 -9.22
C GLU A 63 -2.55 -1.43 -10.17
N LEU A 64 -1.43 -2.15 -10.18
CA LEU A 64 -1.28 -3.39 -10.95
C LEU A 64 -2.25 -4.48 -10.49
N PHE A 65 -2.47 -4.59 -9.18
CA PHE A 65 -3.38 -5.57 -8.61
C PHE A 65 -4.84 -5.31 -8.98
N LEU A 66 -5.26 -4.04 -9.04
CA LEU A 66 -6.62 -3.62 -9.39
C LEU A 66 -6.89 -3.58 -10.91
N ASP A 67 -5.89 -3.88 -11.73
CA ASP A 67 -6.05 -4.07 -13.17
C ASP A 67 -6.65 -5.46 -13.45
N ASN A 68 -7.85 -5.48 -14.06
CA ASN A 68 -8.57 -6.70 -14.42
C ASN A 68 -7.79 -7.60 -15.37
N GLU A 69 -7.07 -7.03 -16.33
CA GLU A 69 -6.36 -7.80 -17.36
C GLU A 69 -5.12 -8.46 -16.78
N ARG A 70 -4.43 -7.75 -15.87
CA ARG A 70 -3.22 -8.26 -15.20
C ARG A 70 -3.52 -9.19 -14.04
N THR A 71 -4.70 -9.05 -13.42
CA THR A 71 -5.05 -9.77 -12.20
C THR A 71 -6.51 -10.25 -12.20
N PRO A 72 -6.86 -11.20 -13.09
CA PRO A 72 -8.24 -11.68 -13.23
C PRO A 72 -8.76 -12.41 -11.99
N TYR A 73 -7.88 -13.08 -11.23
CA TYR A 73 -8.24 -13.86 -10.04
C TYR A 73 -8.09 -13.10 -8.72
N ARG A 74 -7.97 -11.77 -8.75
CA ARG A 74 -7.66 -10.97 -7.55
C ARG A 74 -8.67 -11.13 -6.41
N LYS A 75 -9.95 -11.37 -6.73
CA LYS A 75 -10.99 -11.60 -5.72
C LYS A 75 -10.64 -12.80 -4.87
N GLN A 76 -10.35 -13.94 -5.49
CA GLN A 76 -9.89 -15.15 -4.79
C GLN A 76 -8.65 -14.86 -3.94
N MET A 77 -7.66 -14.14 -4.50
CA MET A 77 -6.44 -13.80 -3.75
C MET A 77 -6.71 -12.94 -2.50
N ILE A 78 -7.68 -12.03 -2.55
CA ILE A 78 -8.10 -11.23 -1.39
C ILE A 78 -8.66 -12.16 -0.30
N ILE A 79 -9.47 -13.15 -0.68
CA ILE A 79 -10.05 -14.14 0.22
C ILE A 79 -8.96 -14.97 0.89
N ASP A 80 -8.05 -15.55 0.09
CA ASP A 80 -6.96 -16.38 0.60
C ASP A 80 -6.07 -15.60 1.59
N CYS A 81 -5.88 -14.32 1.32
CA CYS A 81 -5.12 -13.42 2.18
C CYS A 81 -5.81 -13.15 3.53
N GLU A 82 -7.14 -13.23 3.61
CA GLU A 82 -7.84 -13.05 4.87
C GLU A 82 -7.49 -14.17 5.85
N GLY A 83 -7.39 -15.40 5.35
CA GLY A 83 -6.99 -16.60 6.11
C GLY A 83 -5.54 -16.62 6.63
N LEU A 84 -4.70 -15.65 6.24
CA LEU A 84 -3.32 -15.58 6.73
C LEU A 84 -3.25 -15.26 8.22
N ARG A 85 -2.55 -16.10 8.98
CA ARG A 85 -2.28 -15.89 10.40
C ARG A 85 -1.03 -15.03 10.61
N ASN A 86 -0.85 -14.51 11.83
CA ASN A 86 0.37 -13.82 12.29
C ASN A 86 0.70 -12.53 11.50
N LYS A 87 -0.33 -11.71 11.23
CA LYS A 87 -0.22 -10.37 10.61
C LYS A 87 0.34 -9.36 11.62
N ASP A 88 1.60 -9.49 12.02
CA ASP A 88 2.18 -8.70 13.13
C ASP A 88 2.88 -7.40 12.69
N SER A 89 3.28 -7.29 11.42
CA SER A 89 4.02 -6.13 10.94
C SER A 89 3.06 -5.07 10.41
N GLN A 90 2.97 -3.94 11.11
CA GLN A 90 2.07 -2.85 10.76
C GLN A 90 2.74 -1.81 9.86
N HIS A 91 2.05 -1.42 8.80
CA HIS A 91 2.48 -0.41 7.84
C HIS A 91 1.41 0.65 7.67
N THR A 92 1.84 1.89 7.43
CA THR A 92 0.94 3.02 7.15
C THR A 92 1.41 3.72 5.89
N ILE A 93 0.45 4.00 4.99
CA ILE A 93 0.68 4.75 3.76
C ILE A 93 -0.36 5.87 3.60
N LEU A 94 -0.08 6.78 2.67
CA LEU A 94 -1.05 7.75 2.15
C LEU A 94 -1.50 7.26 0.79
N LEU A 95 -2.80 6.98 0.68
CA LEU A 95 -3.39 6.41 -0.53
C LEU A 95 -4.24 7.49 -1.22
N PRO A 96 -4.04 7.75 -2.52
CA PRO A 96 -4.93 8.65 -3.27
C PRO A 96 -6.39 8.21 -3.15
N ASN A 97 -7.32 9.16 -3.00
CA ASN A 97 -8.73 8.88 -2.74
C ASN A 97 -9.43 8.12 -3.88
N ASP A 98 -8.99 8.30 -5.12
CA ASP A 98 -9.47 7.48 -6.24
C ASP A 98 -9.08 6.02 -6.07
N LEU A 99 -7.80 5.75 -5.83
CA LEU A 99 -7.28 4.41 -5.63
C LEU A 99 -7.85 3.76 -4.37
N TRP A 100 -8.07 4.54 -3.30
CA TRP A 100 -8.79 4.09 -2.10
C TRP A 100 -10.21 3.64 -2.43
N ARG A 101 -10.97 4.42 -3.21
CA ARG A 101 -12.33 4.05 -3.63
C ARG A 101 -12.34 2.78 -4.45
N ARG A 102 -11.43 2.64 -5.42
CA ARG A 102 -11.29 1.42 -6.23
C ARG A 102 -10.97 0.20 -5.36
N ALA A 103 -10.03 0.32 -4.42
CA ALA A 103 -9.71 -0.74 -3.48
C ALA A 103 -10.90 -1.09 -2.57
N TRP A 104 -11.67 -0.09 -2.12
CA TRP A 104 -12.88 -0.29 -1.33
C TRP A 104 -13.94 -1.09 -2.10
N HIS A 105 -14.24 -0.69 -3.33
CA HIS A 105 -15.15 -1.42 -4.21
C HIS A 105 -14.70 -2.87 -4.47
N GLU A 106 -13.40 -3.08 -4.67
CA GLU A 106 -12.86 -4.43 -4.87
C GLU A 106 -13.00 -5.27 -3.60
N SER A 107 -12.81 -4.68 -2.42
CA SER A 107 -12.97 -5.38 -1.14
C SER A 107 -14.40 -5.90 -0.94
N ILE A 108 -15.41 -5.10 -1.29
CA ILE A 108 -16.82 -5.51 -1.28
C ILE A 108 -17.06 -6.61 -2.32
N SER A 109 -16.48 -6.44 -3.52
CA SER A 109 -16.63 -7.41 -4.61
C SER A 109 -16.03 -8.77 -4.26
N ALA A 110 -14.92 -8.80 -3.53
CA ALA A 110 -14.30 -10.02 -3.03
C ALA A 110 -15.15 -10.67 -1.94
N ALA A 111 -15.68 -9.89 -0.98
CA ALA A 111 -16.59 -10.41 0.04
C ALA A 111 -17.86 -11.02 -0.57
N LEU A 112 -18.46 -10.36 -1.57
CA LEU A 112 -19.59 -10.90 -2.33
C LEU A 112 -19.21 -12.15 -3.13
N PHE A 113 -18.01 -12.18 -3.72
CA PHE A 113 -17.52 -13.36 -4.44
C PHE A 113 -17.38 -14.56 -3.49
N GLY A 114 -16.75 -14.36 -2.33
CA GLY A 114 -16.57 -15.40 -1.31
C GLY A 114 -17.90 -15.93 -0.79
N ALA A 115 -18.83 -15.05 -0.45
CA ALA A 115 -20.17 -15.44 0.01
C ALA A 115 -20.95 -16.32 -0.98
N ASN A 116 -20.64 -16.23 -2.28
CA ASN A 116 -21.30 -17.00 -3.33
C ASN A 116 -20.57 -18.30 -3.72
N HIS A 117 -19.27 -18.44 -3.40
CA HIS A 117 -18.43 -19.51 -3.93
C HIS A 117 -17.70 -20.33 -2.86
N GLU A 118 -17.59 -19.85 -1.61
CA GLU A 118 -16.92 -20.54 -0.52
C GLU A 118 -17.87 -20.71 0.70
N PRO A 119 -17.80 -21.85 1.43
CA PRO A 119 -18.53 -22.04 2.69
C PRO A 119 -18.09 -21.00 3.74
N PRO A 120 -18.90 -20.74 4.80
CA PRO A 120 -19.09 -19.39 5.34
C PRO A 120 -17.93 -18.95 6.25
N ASP A 121 -16.82 -18.55 5.64
CA ASP A 121 -15.86 -17.66 6.27
C ASP A 121 -16.31 -16.22 5.99
N TYR A 122 -16.70 -15.51 7.06
CA TYR A 122 -16.98 -14.09 6.97
C TYR A 122 -15.69 -13.37 6.58
N ILE A 123 -15.70 -12.73 5.41
CA ILE A 123 -14.61 -11.88 4.96
C ILE A 123 -14.96 -10.46 5.32
N ASP A 124 -14.10 -9.81 6.12
CA ASP A 124 -14.26 -8.40 6.43
C ASP A 124 -13.85 -7.53 5.22
N PRO A 125 -14.80 -6.87 4.53
CA PRO A 125 -14.46 -6.03 3.38
C PRO A 125 -13.65 -4.83 3.87
N SER A 126 -12.36 -4.79 3.53
CA SER A 126 -11.47 -3.73 3.99
C SER A 126 -10.39 -3.37 2.96
N VAL A 127 -10.12 -2.07 2.81
CA VAL A 127 -9.00 -1.58 1.98
C VAL A 127 -7.64 -2.15 2.44
N PRO A 128 -7.35 -2.27 3.76
CA PRO A 128 -6.13 -2.93 4.23
C PRO A 128 -5.93 -4.35 3.69
N LEU A 129 -6.99 -5.14 3.59
CA LEU A 129 -6.92 -6.51 3.06
C LEU A 129 -6.55 -6.53 1.58
N VAL A 130 -7.12 -5.62 0.79
CA VAL A 130 -6.78 -5.47 -0.64
C VAL A 130 -5.32 -5.03 -0.83
N ILE A 131 -4.83 -4.08 -0.03
CA ILE A 131 -3.42 -3.66 -0.05
C ILE A 131 -2.51 -4.84 0.29
N MET A 132 -2.86 -5.63 1.31
CA MET A 132 -2.10 -6.79 1.72
C MET A 132 -2.01 -7.82 0.58
N ALA A 133 -3.13 -8.13 -0.08
CA ALA A 133 -3.16 -9.04 -1.21
C ALA A 133 -2.32 -8.52 -2.40
N ALA A 134 -2.39 -7.22 -2.69
CA ALA A 134 -1.57 -6.59 -3.73
C ALA A 134 -0.07 -6.70 -3.45
N VAL A 135 0.36 -6.42 -2.22
CA VAL A 135 1.76 -6.54 -1.80
C VAL A 135 2.23 -7.99 -1.90
N ILE A 136 1.44 -8.94 -1.40
CA ILE A 136 1.78 -10.38 -1.44
C ILE A 136 1.89 -10.86 -2.89
N ARG A 137 0.96 -10.47 -3.77
CA ARG A 137 1.04 -10.79 -5.20
C ARG A 137 2.33 -10.25 -5.80
N ARG A 138 2.65 -8.96 -5.60
CA ARG A 138 3.85 -8.34 -6.18
C ARG A 138 5.12 -9.07 -5.74
N ILE A 139 5.27 -9.35 -4.44
CA ILE A 139 6.40 -10.14 -3.91
C ILE A 139 6.48 -11.52 -4.56
N THR A 140 5.34 -12.17 -4.77
CA THR A 140 5.30 -13.53 -5.33
C THR A 140 5.67 -13.53 -6.80
N VAL A 141 5.14 -12.59 -7.60
CA VAL A 141 5.43 -12.48 -9.03
C VAL A 141 6.90 -12.12 -9.25
N GLU A 142 7.41 -11.09 -8.55
CA GLU A 142 8.81 -10.68 -8.69
C GLU A 142 9.77 -11.81 -8.28
N ARG A 143 9.43 -12.62 -7.26
CA ARG A 143 10.22 -13.81 -6.91
C ARG A 143 10.28 -14.86 -8.02
N LEU A 144 9.15 -15.11 -8.71
CA LEU A 144 9.10 -16.08 -9.79
C LEU A 144 9.94 -15.61 -10.99
N GLU A 145 9.89 -14.31 -11.31
CA GLU A 145 10.72 -13.72 -12.37
C GLU A 145 12.20 -13.92 -12.08
N PHE A 146 12.67 -13.63 -10.86
CA PHE A 146 14.08 -13.85 -10.48
C PHE A 146 14.53 -15.32 -10.59
N CYS A 147 13.68 -16.29 -10.24
CA CYS A 147 14.01 -17.71 -10.39
C CYS A 147 14.12 -18.15 -11.86
N THR A 148 13.28 -17.59 -12.75
CA THR A 148 13.36 -17.94 -14.18
C THR A 148 14.63 -17.44 -14.86
N PHE A 149 15.21 -16.32 -14.39
CA PHE A 149 16.48 -15.81 -14.91
C PHE A 149 17.69 -16.59 -14.41
N SER A 150 17.67 -17.10 -13.17
CA SER A 150 18.79 -17.89 -12.63
C SER A 150 18.99 -19.23 -13.34
N ASP A 151 17.91 -19.85 -13.81
CA ASP A 151 17.95 -21.17 -14.48
C ASP A 151 18.35 -21.08 -15.96
N SER A 152 18.39 -19.86 -16.52
CA SER A 152 18.81 -19.61 -17.91
C SER A 152 20.29 -19.21 -18.08
N ALA A 153 21.05 -19.15 -16.97
CA ALA A 153 22.44 -18.70 -16.92
C ALA A 153 23.48 -19.82 -16.73
N THR A 154 23.11 -21.09 -16.93
CA THR A 154 24.02 -22.25 -16.89
C THR A 154 24.18 -22.92 -18.25
#